data_AF-A0A5N1KUR0-F1
#
_entry.id   AF-A0A5N1KUR0-F1
#
_cell.length_a   1.000
_cell.length_b   1.000
_cell.length_c   1.000
_cell.angle_alpha   90.00
_cell.angle_beta   90.00
_cell.angle_gamma   90.00
#
_symmetry.space_group_name_H-M   'P 1'
#
loop_
_entity.id
_entity.type
_entity.pdbx_description
1 polymer ?
#
loop_
_entity_poly.entity_id
_entity_poly.type
_entity_poly.pdbx_seq_one_letter_code
_entity_poly.pdbx_strand_id
1 'polypeptide(L)' 'MGVDGEGAAHYWDSYEFAVAVVAADGDAETVELAATPFETLSEWFGYTRSERGWDVGPHVGGSLVDDLVRTVEA' A
#
# COMPACT_ATOMS: atom_id res chain seq x y z
N MET A 1 -2.05 -5.14 -3.39
CA MET A 1 -2.18 -3.73 -2.94
C MET A 1 -1.49 -2.83 -3.96
N GLY A 2 -1.77 -1.53 -3.96
CA GLY A 2 -1.54 -0.64 -5.10
C GLY A 2 -0.64 0.56 -4.79
N VAL A 3 -0.63 1.53 -5.71
CA VAL A 3 0.17 2.75 -5.65
C VAL A 3 -0.77 3.92 -5.38
N ASP A 4 -0.49 4.71 -4.34
CA ASP A 4 -1.26 5.90 -4.03
C ASP A 4 -1.00 7.05 -5.03
N GLY A 5 -1.76 8.14 -4.94
CA GLY A 5 -1.59 9.29 -5.85
C GLY A 5 -0.27 10.05 -5.69
N GLU A 6 0.52 9.73 -4.66
CA GLU A 6 1.86 10.29 -4.44
C GLU A 6 2.96 9.36 -5.01
N GLY A 7 2.58 8.23 -5.60
CA GLY A 7 3.51 7.25 -6.15
C GLY A 7 4.06 6.26 -5.12
N ALA A 8 3.56 6.26 -3.88
CA ALA A 8 3.99 5.31 -2.87
C ALA A 8 3.27 3.97 -3.05
N ALA A 9 4.03 2.86 -3.01
CA ALA A 9 3.51 1.52 -3.11
C ALA A 9 3.18 0.96 -1.72
N HIS A 10 1.97 0.43 -1.57
CA HIS A 10 1.49 -0.14 -0.30
C HIS A 10 1.48 -1.68 -0.40
N TYR A 11 2.02 -2.39 0.59
CA TYR A 11 2.09 -3.86 0.67
C TYR A 11 1.61 -4.40 2.02
N TRP A 12 0.77 -5.44 2.00
CA TRP A 12 0.10 -5.92 3.22
C TRP A 12 0.82 -7.17 3.67
N ASP A 13 1.31 -7.12 4.90
CA ASP A 13 1.81 -8.28 5.60
C ASP A 13 0.71 -8.82 6.52
N SER A 14 0.14 -9.97 6.13
CA SER A 14 -0.89 -10.64 6.93
C SER A 14 -0.36 -11.36 8.17
N TYR A 15 0.95 -11.62 8.25
CA TYR A 15 1.58 -12.25 9.41
C TYR A 15 1.85 -11.21 10.49
N GLU A 16 2.35 -10.03 10.10
CA GLU A 16 2.66 -8.94 11.01
C GLU A 16 1.47 -7.99 11.24
N PHE A 17 0.39 -8.14 10.47
CA PHE A 17 -0.75 -7.23 10.46
C PHE A 17 -0.32 -5.76 10.23
N ALA A 18 0.57 -5.57 9.27
CA ALA A 18 1.21 -4.29 8.98
C ALA A 18 1.18 -3.96 7.48
N VAL A 19 1.16 -2.67 7.17
CA VAL A 19 1.29 -2.15 5.81
C VAL A 19 2.71 -1.61 5.63
N ALA A 20 3.47 -2.19 4.72
CA ALA A 20 4.70 -1.58 4.24
C ALA A 20 4.35 -0.52 3.18
N VAL A 21 4.82 0.70 3.38
CA VAL A 21 4.66 1.82 2.45
C VAL A 21 6.04 2.18 1.91
N VAL A 22 6.22 2.06 0.60
CA VAL A 22 7.47 2.38 -0.09
C VAL A 22 7.23 3.62 -0.93
N ALA A 23 7.84 4.73 -0.55
CA ALA A 23 7.80 6.00 -1.27
C ALA A 23 8.49 5.89 -2.64
N ALA A 24 8.16 6.80 -3.55
CA ALA A 24 8.69 6.81 -4.91
C ALA A 24 10.21 7.03 -4.98
N ASP A 25 10.81 7.64 -3.94
CA ASP A 25 12.26 7.82 -3.79
C ASP A 25 12.97 6.58 -3.22
N GLY A 26 12.22 5.54 -2.86
CA GLY A 26 12.71 4.29 -2.32
C GLY A 26 12.77 4.23 -0.80
N ASP A 27 12.39 5.30 -0.09
CA ASP A 27 12.24 5.24 1.36
C ASP A 27 11.06 4.33 1.72
N ALA A 28 11.23 3.50 2.75
CA ALA A 28 10.23 2.53 3.16
C ALA A 28 9.95 2.62 4.65
N GLU A 29 8.67 2.55 5.01
CA GLU A 29 8.20 2.45 6.38
C GLU A 29 7.23 1.27 6.53
N THR A 30 7.23 0.66 7.72
CA THR A 30 6.26 -0.35 8.10
C THR A 30 5.30 0.25 9.12
N VAL A 31 4.01 0.24 8.78
CA VAL A 31 2.95 0.76 9.62
C VAL A 31 2.13 -0.41 10.17
N GLU A 32 2.32 -0.71 11.45
CA GLU A 32 1.49 -1.70 12.15
C GLU A 32 0.05 -1.17 12.27
N LEU A 33 -0.95 -1.96 11.86
CA LEU A 33 -2.34 -1.51 11.91
C LEU A 33 -2.77 -1.17 13.35
N ALA A 34 -2.27 -1.93 14.34
CA ALA A 34 -2.51 -1.68 15.76
C ALA A 34 -1.89 -0.38 16.30
N ALA A 35 -0.88 0.18 15.62
CA ALA A 35 -0.32 1.48 15.95
C ALA A 35 -1.12 2.65 15.35
N THR A 36 -2.13 2.35 14.53
CA THR A 36 -3.03 3.33 13.93
C THR A 36 -4.41 3.32 14.60
N PRO A 37 -5.23 4.35 14.41
CA PRO A 37 -6.63 4.34 14.85
C PRO A 37 -7.55 3.38 14.07
N PHE A 38 -7.03 2.65 13.07
CA PHE A 38 -7.84 1.81 12.20
C PHE A 38 -7.98 0.39 12.77
N GLU A 39 -9.20 -0.13 12.79
CA GLU A 39 -9.50 -1.49 13.26
C GLU A 39 -9.39 -2.50 12.12
N THR A 40 -9.51 -2.03 10.88
CA THR A 40 -9.52 -2.87 9.68
C THR A 40 -8.66 -2.31 8.56
N LEU A 41 -8.15 -3.21 7.72
CA LEU A 41 -7.51 -2.85 6.45
C LEU A 41 -8.39 -2.00 5.53
N SER A 42 -9.71 -2.22 5.57
CA SER A 42 -10.66 -1.43 4.77
C SER A 42 -10.66 0.04 5.17
N GLU A 43 -10.51 0.34 6.47
CA GLU A 43 -10.40 1.71 6.97
C GLU A 43 -9.07 2.34 6.55
N TRP A 44 -7.97 1.58 6.60
CA TRP A 44 -6.69 2.01 6.03
C TRP A 44 -6.84 2.39 4.55
N PHE A 45 -7.42 1.51 3.73
CA PHE A 45 -7.65 1.82 2.30
C PHE A 45 -8.53 3.05 2.09
N GLY A 46 -9.54 3.24 2.94
CA GLY A 46 -10.41 4.42 2.92
C GLY A 46 -9.64 5.71 3.23
N TYR A 47 -8.80 5.67 4.27
CA TYR A 47 -7.91 6.76 4.65
C TYR A 47 -6.93 7.11 3.54
N THR A 48 -6.17 6.14 3.02
CA THR A 48 -5.19 6.39 1.95
C THR A 48 -5.87 6.92 0.69
N ARG A 49 -7.06 6.40 0.34
CA ARG A 49 -7.85 6.93 -0.78
C ARG A 49 -8.24 8.40 -0.56
N SER A 50 -8.64 8.76 0.66
CA SER A 50 -9.10 10.11 0.99
C SER A 50 -7.95 11.11 0.99
N GLU A 51 -6.83 10.76 1.62
CA GLU A 51 -5.70 11.67 1.82
C GLU A 51 -4.79 11.75 0.60
N ARG A 52 -4.49 10.60 -0.02
CA ARG A 52 -3.46 10.47 -1.06
C ARG A 52 -4.02 10.07 -2.43
N GLY A 53 -5.24 9.56 -2.47
CA GLY A 53 -5.81 8.96 -3.67
C GLY A 53 -5.17 7.62 -4.02
N TRP A 54 -5.68 6.97 -5.07
CA TRP A 54 -5.06 5.78 -5.66
C TRP A 54 -4.76 6.07 -7.11
N ASP A 55 -3.49 5.94 -7.52
CA ASP A 55 -3.09 5.99 -8.92
C ASP A 55 -3.30 4.61 -9.57
N VAL A 56 -2.90 3.56 -8.85
CA VAL A 56 -3.26 2.17 -9.13
C VAL A 56 -4.01 1.62 -7.93
N GLY A 57 -5.30 1.35 -8.09
CA GLY A 57 -6.17 0.87 -7.01
C GLY A 57 -5.66 -0.41 -6.33
N PRO A 58 -6.04 -0.66 -5.06
CA PRO A 58 -5.56 -1.82 -4.33
C PRO A 58 -6.00 -3.12 -5.01
N HIS A 59 -5.05 -3.81 -5.65
CA HIS A 59 -5.30 -5.17 -6.15
C HIS A 59 -5.54 -6.10 -4.96
N VAL A 60 -6.81 -6.48 -4.78
CA VAL A 60 -7.21 -7.61 -3.93
C VAL A 60 -7.22 -8.83 -4.84
N GLY A 61 -6.15 -9.64 -4.80
CA GLY A 61 -6.07 -10.92 -5.53
C GLY A 61 -5.21 -10.92 -6.80
N GLY A 62 -4.07 -10.21 -6.81
CA GLY A 62 -3.06 -10.28 -7.88
C GLY A 62 -1.68 -10.64 -7.32
N SER A 63 -0.81 -11.17 -8.18
CA SER A 63 0.58 -11.50 -7.84
C SER A 63 1.37 -10.20 -7.64
N LEU A 64 1.93 -10.03 -6.44
CA LEU A 64 2.84 -8.93 -6.07
C LEU A 64 3.98 -8.72 -7.07
N VAL A 65 4.36 -9.82 -7.75
CA VAL A 65 5.45 -9.87 -8.71
C VAL A 65 5.06 -9.18 -10.03
N ASP A 66 3.79 -9.29 -10.45
CA ASP A 66 3.30 -8.63 -11.67
C ASP A 66 3.18 -7.11 -11.49
N ASP A 67 2.78 -6.67 -10.30
CA ASP A 67 2.74 -5.24 -9.96
C ASP A 67 4.16 -4.65 -9.86
N LEU A 68 5.13 -5.38 -9.28
CA LEU A 68 6.54 -4.97 -9.24
C LEU A 68 7.16 -4.90 -10.65
N VAL A 69 6.90 -5.88 -11.51
CA VAL A 69 7.40 -5.89 -12.90
C VAL A 69 6.82 -4.71 -13.68
N ARG A 70 5.54 -4.38 -13.52
CA ARG A 70 4.93 -3.22 -14.19
C ARG A 70 5.56 -1.90 -13.73
N THR A 71 5.94 -1.77 -12.47
CA THR A 71 6.63 -0.57 -11.96
C THR A 71 8.09 -0.48 -12.43
N VAL A 72 8.78 -1.61 -12.59
CA VAL A 72 10.20 -1.62 -13.02
C VAL A 72 10.39 -1.43 -14.53
N GLU A 73 9.39 -1.78 -15.33
CA GLU A 73 9.40 -1.65 -16.80
C GLU A 73 8.90 -0.29 -17.31
N ALA A 74 8.59 0.66 -16.41
CA ALA A 74 8.09 2.00 -16.72
C ALA A 74 9.20 3.07 -16.81
#